data_AF-A0A5C8BZ74-F1
#
_entry.id   AF-A0A5C8BZ74-F1
#
_cell.length_a   1.000
_cell.length_b   1.000
_cell.length_c   1.000
_cell.angle_alpha   90.00
_cell.angle_beta   90.00
_cell.angle_gamma   90.00
#
_symmetry.space_group_name_H-M   'P 1'
#
loop_
_entity.id
_entity.type
_entity.pdbx_description
1 polymer ?
#
loop_
_entity_poly.entity_id
_entity_poly.type
_entity_poly.pdbx_seq_one_letter_code
_entity_poly.pdbx_strand_id
1 'polypeptide(L)'
;MQEIVDSITADDRNAEIARTLLYPYLNHAASMYGIGYATAADIDAGMRFGCGYPIGPLALVDALGAQTVVDGLEALYAKTSDDLHKPAQALLDRVAAGDTFAAAAGDAGAAPEVRRPVKKVGVVGTGTMASGIAQVFAQSGFDVVF
;
A
#
# COMPACT_ATOMS: atom_id res chain seq x y z
N MET A 1 13.73 5.55 6.21
CA MET A 1 13.13 5.95 4.92
C MET A 1 14.14 5.77 3.80
N GLN A 2 15.33 6.37 3.91
CA GLN A 2 16.45 6.13 2.98
C GLN A 2 16.84 4.65 2.90
N GLU A 3 16.98 3.92 4.01
CA GLU A 3 17.37 2.48 3.97
C GLU A 3 16.43 1.59 3.13
N ILE A 4 15.12 1.87 3.10
CA ILE A 4 14.17 1.11 2.28
C ILE A 4 14.39 1.43 0.80
N VAL A 5 14.55 2.70 0.47
CA VAL A 5 14.84 3.15 -0.90
C VAL A 5 16.19 2.60 -1.36
N ASP A 6 17.22 2.69 -0.52
CA ASP A 6 18.57 2.19 -0.79
C ASP A 6 18.58 0.68 -1.05
N SER A 7 17.81 -0.10 -0.28
CA SER A 7 17.65 -1.54 -0.50
C SER A 7 16.94 -1.86 -1.82
N ILE A 8 16.02 -1.00 -2.27
CA ILE A 8 15.31 -1.16 -3.53
C ILE A 8 16.17 -0.68 -4.70
N THR A 9 17.05 0.30 -4.51
CA THR A 9 17.93 0.86 -5.56
C THR A 9 19.29 0.17 -5.66
N ALA A 10 19.63 -0.74 -4.74
CA ALA A 10 20.83 -1.56 -4.80
C ALA A 10 20.91 -2.42 -6.08
N ASP A 11 22.12 -2.76 -6.53
CA ASP A 11 22.33 -3.49 -7.78
C ASP A 11 22.57 -4.99 -7.57
N ASP A 12 21.89 -5.56 -6.58
CA ASP A 12 22.00 -6.98 -6.22
C ASP A 12 20.74 -7.79 -6.59
N ARG A 13 20.86 -9.12 -6.51
CA ARG A 13 19.76 -10.04 -6.85
C ARG A 13 18.55 -9.88 -5.92
N ASN A 14 18.75 -9.49 -4.67
CA ASN A 14 17.64 -9.29 -3.74
C ASN A 14 16.85 -8.04 -4.12
N ALA A 15 17.53 -6.97 -4.52
CA ALA A 15 16.92 -5.76 -5.07
C ALA A 15 16.19 -6.04 -6.38
N GLU A 16 16.73 -6.91 -7.25
CA GLU A 16 16.04 -7.34 -8.48
C GLU A 16 14.73 -8.08 -8.17
N ILE A 17 14.75 -9.01 -7.21
CA ILE A 17 13.54 -9.71 -6.75
C ILE A 17 12.55 -8.72 -6.13
N ALA A 18 13.03 -7.81 -5.29
CA ALA A 18 12.20 -6.80 -4.65
C ALA A 18 11.49 -5.91 -5.68
N ARG A 19 12.21 -5.38 -6.68
CA ARG A 19 11.64 -4.58 -7.78
C ARG A 19 10.61 -5.35 -8.59
N THR A 20 10.88 -6.62 -8.87
CA THR A 20 9.98 -7.49 -9.64
C THR A 20 8.63 -7.66 -8.94
N LEU A 21 8.61 -7.72 -7.61
CA LEU A 21 7.38 -7.80 -6.82
C LEU A 21 6.75 -6.44 -6.54
N LEU A 22 7.58 -5.42 -6.30
CA LEU A 22 7.15 -4.12 -5.81
C LEU A 22 6.58 -3.23 -6.93
N TYR A 23 7.22 -3.19 -8.11
CA TYR A 23 6.75 -2.31 -9.18
C TYR A 23 5.32 -2.63 -9.65
N PRO A 24 4.92 -3.90 -9.88
CA PRO A 24 3.54 -4.21 -10.24
C PRO A 24 2.55 -3.84 -9.13
N TYR A 25 2.93 -4.01 -7.87
CA TYR A 25 2.13 -3.59 -6.71
C TYR A 25 1.91 -2.07 -6.68
N LEU A 26 2.96 -1.27 -6.89
CA LEU A 26 2.86 0.18 -6.96
C LEU A 26 2.03 0.63 -8.16
N ASN A 27 2.16 -0.05 -9.30
CA ASN A 27 1.37 0.20 -10.50
C ASN A 27 -0.13 -0.03 -10.26
N HIS A 28 -0.48 -1.09 -9.54
CA HIS A 28 -1.86 -1.36 -9.18
C HIS A 28 -2.44 -0.30 -8.24
N ALA A 29 -1.66 0.14 -7.24
CA ALA A 29 -2.09 1.22 -6.34
C ALA A 29 -2.34 2.52 -7.11
N ALA A 30 -1.47 2.88 -8.04
CA ALA A 30 -1.64 4.07 -8.89
C ALA A 30 -2.83 3.93 -9.85
N SER A 31 -3.09 2.75 -10.39
CA SER A 31 -4.28 2.46 -11.19
C SER A 31 -5.58 2.64 -10.40
N MET A 32 -5.62 2.18 -9.15
CA MET A 32 -6.77 2.36 -8.26
C MET A 32 -7.06 3.83 -7.97
N TYR A 33 -6.01 4.64 -7.79
CA TYR A 33 -6.14 6.09 -7.67
C TYR A 33 -6.66 6.71 -8.98
N GLY A 34 -6.12 6.31 -10.13
CA GLY A 34 -6.49 6.84 -11.45
C GLY A 34 -7.95 6.62 -11.82
N ILE A 35 -8.53 5.47 -11.46
CA ILE A 35 -9.96 5.19 -11.69
C ILE A 35 -10.88 5.82 -10.63
N GLY A 36 -10.33 6.52 -9.64
CA GLY A 36 -11.07 7.15 -8.55
C GLY A 36 -11.69 6.17 -7.55
N TYR A 37 -11.12 4.96 -7.40
CA TYR A 37 -11.64 3.96 -6.46
C TYR A 37 -11.50 4.41 -5.00
N ALA A 38 -10.38 5.07 -4.68
CA ALA A 38 -10.10 5.62 -3.36
C ALA A 38 -9.14 6.82 -3.48
N THR A 39 -9.09 7.66 -2.45
CA THR A 39 -8.13 8.77 -2.40
C THR A 39 -6.71 8.24 -2.18
N ALA A 40 -5.69 9.00 -2.56
CA ALA A 40 -4.29 8.60 -2.34
C ALA A 40 -4.00 8.35 -0.84
N ALA A 41 -4.58 9.23 -0.01
CA ALA A 41 -4.62 9.16 1.43
C ALA A 41 -5.19 7.83 1.96
N ASP A 42 -6.37 7.41 1.47
CA ASP A 42 -7.03 6.19 1.93
C ASP A 42 -6.28 4.92 1.52
N ILE A 43 -5.69 4.92 0.32
CA ILE A 43 -4.88 3.80 -0.19
C ILE A 43 -3.65 3.61 0.70
N ASP A 44 -2.95 4.70 1.01
CA ASP A 44 -1.76 4.65 1.87
C ASP A 44 -2.10 4.27 3.31
N ALA A 45 -3.19 4.82 3.86
CA ALA A 45 -3.68 4.47 5.18
C ALA A 45 -4.07 2.98 5.27
N GLY A 46 -4.74 2.44 4.25
CA GLY A 46 -5.12 1.04 4.18
C GLY A 46 -3.92 0.10 4.24
N MET A 47 -2.86 0.39 3.50
CA MET A 47 -1.66 -0.44 3.50
C MET A 47 -0.82 -0.26 4.78
N ARG A 48 -0.74 0.96 5.32
CA ARG A 48 0.02 1.24 6.54
C ARG A 48 -0.64 0.67 7.79
N PHE A 49 -1.93 0.96 8.00
CA PHE A 49 -2.64 0.58 9.21
C PHE A 49 -3.39 -0.74 9.09
N GLY A 50 -3.75 -1.18 7.88
CA GLY A 50 -4.38 -2.47 7.64
C GLY A 50 -3.36 -3.60 7.46
N CYS A 51 -2.39 -3.41 6.56
CA CYS A 51 -1.36 -4.42 6.26
C CYS A 51 -0.09 -4.27 7.12
N GLY A 52 0.00 -3.23 7.96
CA GLY A 52 1.14 -2.99 8.85
C GLY A 52 2.41 -2.53 8.12
N TYR A 53 2.29 -1.98 6.91
CA TYR A 53 3.44 -1.56 6.13
C TYR A 53 4.06 -0.28 6.72
N PRO A 54 5.40 -0.10 6.66
CA PRO A 54 6.04 1.10 7.20
C PRO A 54 5.68 2.37 6.41
N ILE A 55 5.36 2.22 5.11
CA ILE A 55 5.05 3.29 4.18
C ILE A 55 3.93 2.84 3.23
N GLY A 56 3.04 3.76 2.87
CA GLY A 56 2.00 3.52 1.88
C GLY A 56 2.58 3.43 0.46
N PRO A 57 1.91 2.72 -0.47
CA PRO A 57 2.39 2.55 -1.84
C PRO A 57 2.57 3.87 -2.59
N LEU A 58 1.65 4.83 -2.49
CA LEU A 58 1.74 6.09 -3.25
C LEU A 58 2.79 7.02 -2.66
N ALA A 59 2.88 7.10 -1.33
CA ALA A 59 3.99 7.75 -0.65
C ALA A 59 5.36 7.11 -1.00
N LEU A 60 5.40 5.79 -1.23
CA LEU A 60 6.63 5.11 -1.66
C LEU A 60 6.98 5.46 -3.12
N VAL A 61 6.00 5.58 -4.01
CA VAL A 61 6.23 6.09 -5.38
C VAL A 61 6.80 7.50 -5.35
N ASP A 62 6.28 8.37 -4.50
CA ASP A 62 6.80 9.73 -4.33
C ASP A 62 8.25 9.74 -3.79
N ALA A 63 8.58 8.82 -2.88
CA ALA A 63 9.93 8.69 -2.32
C ALA A 63 10.95 8.10 -3.32
N LEU A 64 10.52 7.17 -4.19
CA LEU A 64 11.35 6.58 -5.25
C LEU A 64 11.46 7.47 -6.50
N GLY A 65 10.49 8.37 -6.68
CA GLY A 65 10.27 9.13 -7.90
C GLY A 65 9.42 8.35 -8.91
N ALA A 66 8.36 8.99 -9.42
CA ALA A 66 7.43 8.38 -10.37
C ALA A 66 8.14 7.91 -11.66
N GLN A 67 9.17 8.63 -12.14
CA GLN A 67 9.94 8.25 -13.31
C GLN A 67 10.64 6.90 -13.12
N THR A 68 11.32 6.69 -11.98
CA THR A 68 12.04 5.45 -11.66
C THR A 68 11.10 4.24 -11.69
N VAL A 69 9.87 4.42 -11.22
CA VAL A 69 8.84 3.36 -11.20
C VAL A 69 8.35 3.06 -12.61
N VAL A 70 8.13 4.08 -13.44
CA VAL A 70 7.73 3.91 -14.85
C VAL A 70 8.82 3.18 -15.64
N ASP A 71 10.08 3.61 -15.53
CA ASP A 71 11.22 2.98 -16.21
C ASP A 71 11.36 1.50 -15.81
N GLY A 72 11.20 1.21 -14.51
CA GLY A 72 11.21 -0.15 -13.98
C GLY A 72 10.07 -1.02 -14.50
N LEU A 73 8.87 -0.45 -14.63
CA LEU A 73 7.70 -1.13 -15.19
C LEU A 73 7.85 -1.42 -16.69
N GLU A 74 8.38 -0.46 -17.47
CA GLU A 74 8.67 -0.67 -18.89
C GLU A 74 9.71 -1.76 -19.10
N ALA A 75 10.77 -1.79 -18.29
CA ALA A 75 11.76 -2.85 -18.32
C ALA A 75 11.17 -4.22 -17.96
N LEU A 76 10.24 -4.29 -17.00
CA LEU A 76 9.52 -5.51 -16.67
C LEU A 76 8.58 -5.94 -17.80
N TYR A 77 7.85 -5.01 -18.40
CA TYR A 77 6.96 -5.25 -19.53
C TYR A 77 7.73 -5.82 -20.72
N ALA A 78 8.90 -5.27 -21.03
CA ALA A 78 9.76 -5.79 -22.10
C ALA A 78 10.19 -7.24 -21.87
N LYS A 79 10.35 -7.68 -20.61
CA LYS A 79 10.78 -9.04 -20.25
C LYS A 79 9.62 -10.05 -20.19
N THR A 80 8.46 -9.63 -19.69
CA THR A 80 7.33 -10.54 -19.40
C THR A 80 6.21 -10.45 -20.42
N SER A 81 6.10 -9.33 -21.16
CA SER A 81 4.98 -9.03 -22.07
C SER A 81 3.59 -9.09 -21.40
N ASP A 82 3.53 -8.98 -20.07
CA ASP A 82 2.28 -9.01 -19.31
C ASP A 82 1.68 -7.61 -19.22
N ASP A 83 0.41 -7.48 -19.59
CA ASP A 83 -0.33 -6.23 -19.58
C ASP A 83 -0.44 -5.59 -18.19
N LEU A 84 -0.33 -6.36 -17.10
CA LEU A 84 -0.30 -5.84 -15.74
C LEU A 84 0.95 -5.02 -15.42
N HIS A 85 2.03 -5.19 -16.20
CA HIS A 85 3.26 -4.40 -16.07
C HIS A 85 3.24 -3.10 -16.89
N LYS A 86 2.16 -2.83 -17.63
CA LYS A 86 2.00 -1.56 -18.34
C LYS A 86 1.88 -0.41 -17.33
N PRO A 87 2.68 0.67 -17.46
CA PRO A 87 2.57 1.82 -16.57
C PRO A 87 1.15 2.40 -16.54
N ALA A 88 0.60 2.58 -15.35
CA ALA A 88 -0.71 3.17 -15.15
C ALA A 88 -0.73 4.60 -15.70
N GLN A 89 -1.85 5.01 -16.31
CA GLN A 89 -2.00 6.38 -16.82
C GLN A 89 -1.81 7.42 -15.71
N ALA A 90 -2.26 7.13 -14.48
CA ALA A 90 -2.03 8.00 -13.34
C ALA A 90 -0.53 8.22 -13.00
N LEU A 91 0.36 7.26 -13.28
CA LEU A 91 1.80 7.47 -13.12
C LEU A 91 2.36 8.36 -14.24
N LEU A 92 1.93 8.12 -15.48
CA LEU A 92 2.35 8.91 -16.64
C LEU A 92 1.90 10.37 -16.53
N ASP A 93 0.67 10.62 -16.06
CA ASP A 93 0.14 11.95 -15.82
C ASP A 93 0.96 12.70 -14.77
N ARG A 94 1.43 11.99 -13.73
CA ARG A 94 2.25 12.58 -12.66
C ARG A 94 3.68 12.86 -13.10
N VAL A 95 4.26 11.97 -13.90
CA VAL A 95 5.55 12.21 -14.56
C VAL A 95 5.47 13.44 -15.47
N ALA A 96 4.41 13.55 -16.29
CA ALA A 96 4.22 14.68 -17.18
C ALA A 96 3.97 16.00 -16.44
N ALA A 97 3.24 15.95 -15.32
CA ALA A 97 2.99 17.11 -14.46
C ALA A 97 4.19 17.50 -13.59
N GLY A 98 5.15 16.59 -13.39
CA GLY A 98 6.24 16.75 -12.42
C GLY A 98 5.73 16.85 -10.97
N ASP A 99 4.56 16.28 -10.69
CA ASP A 99 3.85 16.42 -9.41
C ASP A 99 3.79 15.09 -8.65
N THR A 100 3.63 15.18 -7.33
CA THR A 100 3.59 14.03 -6.42
C THR A 100 2.16 13.55 -6.15
N PHE A 101 2.01 12.33 -5.66
CA PHE A 101 0.71 11.86 -5.14
C PHE A 101 0.36 12.52 -3.80
N ALA A 102 1.37 12.95 -3.04
CA ALA A 102 1.24 13.68 -1.78
C ALA A 102 0.51 15.03 -1.89
N ALA A 103 0.60 15.74 -3.02
CA ALA A 103 -0.15 17.00 -3.20
C ALA A 103 -1.69 16.81 -3.16
N ALA A 104 -2.17 15.60 -3.42
CA ALA A 104 -3.58 15.22 -3.28
C ALA A 104 -3.90 14.53 -1.94
N ALA A 105 -2.92 14.35 -1.05
CA ALA A 105 -3.08 13.73 0.25
C ALA A 105 -3.61 14.77 1.26
N GLY A 106 -4.93 14.94 1.31
CA GLY A 106 -5.56 15.56 2.47
C GLY A 106 -5.29 14.73 3.73
N ASP A 107 -4.80 15.38 4.79
CA ASP A 107 -4.69 15.01 6.23
C ASP A 107 -4.62 13.52 6.69
N ALA A 108 -4.25 12.57 5.84
CA ALA A 108 -4.22 11.14 6.18
C ALA A 108 -2.92 10.69 6.86
N GLY A 109 -2.10 11.64 7.31
CA GLY A 109 -0.98 11.36 8.21
C GLY A 109 -1.42 11.08 9.64
N ALA A 110 -2.67 11.40 10.00
CA ALA A 110 -3.23 11.13 11.31
C ALA A 110 -3.46 9.62 11.51
N ALA A 111 -3.11 9.11 12.69
CA ALA A 111 -3.47 7.76 13.10
C ALA A 111 -5.00 7.59 12.99
N PRO A 112 -5.51 6.43 12.54
CA PRO A 112 -6.94 6.22 12.40
C PRO A 112 -7.61 6.40 13.76
N GLU A 113 -8.46 7.42 13.86
CA GLU A 113 -9.25 7.65 15.06
C GLU A 113 -10.47 6.73 15.09
N VAL A 114 -10.74 6.20 16.28
CA VAL A 114 -11.92 5.38 16.51
C VAL A 114 -13.15 6.28 16.41
N ARG A 115 -13.88 6.21 15.28
CA ARG A 115 -15.09 7.02 15.04
C ARG A 115 -16.19 6.85 16.10
N ARG A 116 -16.19 5.73 16.82
CA ARG A 116 -17.13 5.44 17.91
C ARG A 116 -16.57 4.41 18.89
N PRO A 117 -16.77 4.58 20.20
CA PRO A 117 -16.32 3.61 21.19
C PRO A 117 -16.98 2.25 20.96
N VAL A 118 -16.17 1.19 20.87
CA VAL A 118 -16.65 -0.19 20.72
C VAL A 118 -16.96 -0.74 22.11
N LYS A 119 -18.25 -0.97 22.39
CA LYS A 119 -18.70 -1.49 23.69
C LYS A 119 -18.65 -3.02 23.79
N LYS A 120 -18.84 -3.71 22.67
CA LYS A 120 -19.01 -5.16 22.61
C LYS A 120 -18.56 -5.69 21.25
N VAL A 121 -17.91 -6.85 21.23
CA VAL A 121 -17.44 -7.54 20.02
C VAL A 121 -18.11 -8.90 19.94
N GLY A 122 -18.81 -9.17 18.84
CA GLY A 122 -19.36 -10.50 18.56
C GLY A 122 -18.44 -11.26 17.60
N VAL A 123 -18.04 -12.48 17.96
CA VAL A 123 -17.25 -13.36 17.09
C VAL A 123 -18.15 -14.48 16.60
N VAL A 124 -18.40 -14.50 15.28
CA VAL A 124 -19.26 -15.52 14.66
C VAL A 124 -18.38 -16.52 13.91
N GLY A 125 -18.37 -17.76 14.37
CA GLY A 125 -17.63 -18.85 13.74
C GLY A 125 -17.23 -19.92 14.77
N THR A 126 -16.70 -21.03 14.29
CA THR A 126 -16.18 -22.12 15.15
C THR A 126 -14.72 -22.42 14.81
N GLY A 127 -14.03 -23.11 15.72
CA GLY A 127 -12.65 -23.54 15.53
C GLY A 127 -11.59 -22.56 16.04
N THR A 128 -10.33 -22.86 15.76
CA THR A 128 -9.15 -22.21 16.35
C THR A 128 -9.05 -20.73 16.02
N MET A 129 -9.41 -20.34 14.80
CA MET A 129 -9.42 -18.93 14.39
C MET A 129 -10.47 -18.13 15.18
N ALA A 130 -11.69 -18.67 15.33
CA ALA A 130 -12.76 -17.98 16.03
C ALA A 130 -12.43 -17.83 17.53
N SER A 131 -11.94 -18.89 18.18
CA SER A 131 -11.49 -18.82 19.58
C SER A 131 -10.28 -17.90 19.76
N GLY A 132 -9.34 -17.89 18.81
CA GLY A 132 -8.17 -16.99 18.84
C GLY A 132 -8.57 -15.52 18.72
N ILE A 133 -9.47 -15.18 17.79
CA ILE A 133 -10.01 -13.82 17.63
C ILE A 133 -10.73 -13.39 18.91
N ALA A 134 -11.59 -14.26 19.48
CA ALA A 134 -12.29 -13.96 20.73
C ALA A 134 -11.31 -13.72 21.90
N GLN A 135 -10.26 -14.53 21.99
CA GLN A 135 -9.23 -14.39 23.01
C GLN A 135 -8.46 -13.06 22.88
N VAL A 136 -8.04 -12.68 21.67
CA VAL A 136 -7.30 -11.42 21.45
C VAL A 136 -8.14 -10.20 21.85
N PHE A 137 -9.43 -10.18 21.50
CA PHE A 137 -10.32 -9.09 21.90
C PHE A 137 -10.56 -9.07 23.42
N ALA A 138 -10.75 -10.23 24.05
CA ALA A 138 -10.93 -10.31 25.50
C ALA A 138 -9.67 -9.86 26.26
N GLN A 139 -8.48 -10.27 25.80
CA GLN A 139 -7.19 -9.83 26.36
C GLN A 139 -6.95 -8.33 26.18
N SER A 140 -7.50 -7.74 25.12
CA SER A 140 -7.45 -6.30 24.85
C SER A 140 -8.48 -5.49 25.65
N GLY A 141 -9.27 -6.14 26.52
CA GLY A 141 -10.23 -5.49 27.43
C GLY A 141 -11.63 -5.25 26.84
N PHE A 142 -11.97 -5.86 25.70
CA PHE A 142 -13.31 -5.76 25.13
C PHE A 142 -14.27 -6.82 25.72
N ASP A 143 -15.56 -6.45 25.85
CA ASP A 143 -16.63 -7.41 26.14
C ASP A 143 -16.91 -8.25 24.88
N VAL A 144 -16.57 -9.54 24.91
CA VAL A 144 -16.67 -10.45 23.76
C VAL A 144 -17.83 -11.42 23.95
N VAL A 145 -18.66 -11.54 22.91
CA VAL A 145 -19.66 -12.59 22.77
C VAL A 145 -19.18 -13.55 21.69
N PHE A 146 -19.03 -14.82 22.05
CA PHE A 146 -18.57 -15.91 21.19
C PHE A 146 -19.66 -16.98 21.08
#